data_AF-A0A2D0QB12-F1
#
_entry.id   AF-A0A2D0QB12-F1
#
_cell.length_a   1.000
_cell.length_b   1.000
_cell.length_c   1.000
_cell.angle_alpha   90.00
_cell.angle_beta   90.00
_cell.angle_gamma   90.00
#
_symmetry.space_group_name_H-M   'P 1'
#
loop_
_entity.id
_entity.type
_entity.pdbx_description
1 polymer ?
#
loop_
_entity_poly.entity_id
_entity_poly.type
_entity_poly.pdbx_seq_one_letter_code
_entity_poly.pdbx_strand_id
1 'polypeptide(L)'
;MAEMNVLADFLQKPLGKMGIISLLLYAFEENIDDDFICPCERVENIVTSLLYGVVPSIGSFFVSYRVMDSPDRSQYKCLYSVLTAVVWMVLCLIDGRYLTCALSGSEGKYTETDTLKWCMPSEDNATLLLESEYKTQVLMSKSQEIGFYVIVIMIVSFLVAGFRKCRTNTSTSEMEMS
;
A
#
# COMPACT_ATOMS: atom_id res chain seq x y z
N MET A 1 -5.86 -34.85 -3.66
CA MET A 1 -4.57 -34.95 -2.94
C MET A 1 -3.41 -34.40 -3.77
N ALA A 2 -3.31 -34.70 -5.07
CA ALA A 2 -2.28 -34.11 -5.94
C ALA A 2 -2.36 -32.57 -6.08
N GLU A 3 -3.56 -31.99 -6.19
CA GLU A 3 -3.73 -30.53 -6.34
C GLU A 3 -3.33 -29.72 -5.09
N MET A 4 -3.56 -30.27 -3.90
CA MET A 4 -3.10 -29.68 -2.63
C MET A 4 -1.58 -29.59 -2.55
N ASN A 5 -0.87 -30.58 -3.11
CA ASN A 5 0.59 -30.59 -3.13
C ASN A 5 1.15 -29.54 -4.10
N VAL A 6 0.47 -29.30 -5.22
CA VAL A 6 0.87 -28.27 -6.20
C VAL A 6 0.67 -26.86 -5.64
N LEU A 7 -0.45 -26.61 -4.95
CA LEU A 7 -0.71 -25.32 -4.32
C LEU A 7 0.31 -25.05 -3.20
N ALA A 8 0.58 -26.04 -2.35
CA ALA A 8 1.57 -25.92 -1.29
C ALA A 8 2.98 -25.62 -1.86
N ASP A 9 3.37 -26.27 -2.96
CA ASP A 9 4.65 -26.00 -3.64
C ASP A 9 4.71 -24.58 -4.22
N PHE A 10 3.61 -24.08 -4.80
CA PHE A 10 3.55 -22.70 -5.29
C PHE A 10 3.65 -21.68 -4.15
N LEU A 11 2.95 -21.89 -3.03
CA LEU A 11 2.97 -21.00 -1.87
C LEU A 11 4.35 -20.92 -1.21
N GLN A 12 5.15 -21.98 -1.30
CA GLN A 12 6.52 -21.99 -0.78
C GLN A 12 7.50 -21.16 -1.63
N LYS A 13 7.17 -20.88 -2.90
CA LYS A 13 8.01 -20.04 -3.78
C LYS A 13 8.00 -18.58 -3.30
N PRO A 14 9.05 -17.80 -3.60
CA PRO A 14 9.11 -16.38 -3.21
C PRO A 14 7.87 -15.57 -3.63
N LEU A 15 7.31 -15.86 -4.81
CA LEU A 15 6.09 -15.22 -5.29
C LEU A 15 4.85 -15.62 -4.47
N GLY A 16 4.73 -16.90 -4.09
CA GLY A 16 3.64 -17.38 -3.24
C GLY A 16 3.69 -16.79 -1.84
N LYS A 17 4.88 -16.75 -1.23
CA LYS A 17 5.11 -16.09 0.07
C LYS A 17 4.73 -14.60 0.02
N MET A 18 5.12 -13.89 -1.04
CA MET A 18 4.74 -12.48 -1.23
C MET A 18 3.22 -12.31 -1.34
N GLY A 19 2.53 -13.18 -2.09
CA GLY A 19 1.08 -13.17 -2.19
C GLY A 19 0.38 -13.35 -0.84
N ILE A 20 0.84 -14.30 -0.01
CA ILE A 20 0.31 -14.51 1.35
C ILE A 20 0.53 -13.25 2.20
N ILE A 21 1.75 -12.70 2.18
CA ILE A 21 2.06 -11.49 2.96
C ILE A 21 1.19 -10.32 2.53
N SER A 22 1.00 -10.09 1.23
CA SER A 22 0.11 -9.04 0.74
C SER A 22 -1.34 -9.22 1.20
N LEU A 23 -1.85 -10.45 1.23
CA LEU A 23 -3.19 -10.75 1.72
C LEU A 23 -3.31 -10.50 3.24
N LEU A 24 -2.28 -10.85 4.01
CA LEU A 24 -2.20 -10.53 5.44
C LEU A 24 -2.14 -9.03 5.68
N LEU A 25 -1.40 -8.29 4.85
CA LEU A 25 -1.34 -6.84 4.93
C LEU A 25 -2.69 -6.19 4.63
N TYR A 26 -3.42 -6.67 3.62
CA TYR A 26 -4.78 -6.20 3.36
C TYR A 26 -5.72 -6.46 4.54
N ALA A 27 -5.70 -7.68 5.11
CA ALA A 27 -6.52 -8.00 6.28
C ALA A 27 -6.12 -7.17 7.52
N PHE A 28 -4.84 -6.85 7.67
CA PHE A 28 -4.36 -5.99 8.74
C PHE A 28 -4.76 -4.53 8.53
N GLU A 29 -4.74 -4.05 7.29
CA GLU A 29 -5.15 -2.70 6.92
C GLU A 29 -6.65 -2.45 7.18
N GLU A 30 -7.50 -3.39 6.79
CA GLU A 30 -8.94 -3.36 7.14
C GLU A 30 -9.15 -3.29 8.66
N ASN A 31 -8.40 -4.09 9.41
CA ASN A 31 -8.53 -4.15 10.87
C ASN A 31 -8.14 -2.83 11.56
N ILE A 32 -7.05 -2.19 11.13
CA ILE A 32 -6.63 -0.92 11.74
C ILE A 32 -7.50 0.26 11.28
N ASP A 33 -8.11 0.16 10.10
CA ASP A 33 -8.98 1.20 9.56
C ASP A 33 -10.32 1.27 10.33
N ASP A 34 -10.85 0.13 10.77
CA ASP A 34 -12.02 0.08 11.65
C ASP A 34 -11.82 0.95 12.90
N ASP A 35 -10.64 0.86 13.52
CA ASP A 35 -10.27 1.58 14.74
C ASP A 35 -9.63 2.96 14.50
N PHE A 36 -9.39 3.35 13.24
CA PHE A 36 -8.72 4.61 12.92
C PHE A 36 -9.63 5.80 13.21
N ILE A 37 -9.12 6.75 14.03
CA ILE A 37 -9.78 8.01 14.37
C ILE A 37 -8.81 9.15 14.08
N CYS A 38 -9.26 10.14 13.31
CA CYS A 38 -8.48 11.35 13.06
C CYS A 38 -8.65 12.33 14.24
N PRO A 39 -7.57 12.80 14.89
CA PRO A 39 -7.64 13.59 16.11
C PRO A 39 -8.15 15.03 15.91
N CYS A 40 -8.23 15.50 14.66
CA CYS A 40 -8.73 16.82 14.29
C CYS A 40 -7.92 17.99 14.87
N GLU A 41 -6.63 17.78 15.05
CA GLU A 41 -5.65 18.81 15.39
C GLU A 41 -4.49 18.71 14.40
N ARG A 42 -4.07 19.83 13.82
CA ARG A 42 -3.16 19.85 12.65
C ARG A 42 -1.90 18.99 12.84
N VAL A 43 -1.22 19.12 13.97
CA VAL A 43 0.02 18.39 14.23
C VAL A 43 -0.27 16.90 14.48
N GLU A 44 -1.28 16.62 15.31
CA GLU A 44 -1.69 15.25 15.64
C GLU A 44 -2.23 14.47 14.44
N ASN A 45 -2.92 15.14 13.51
CA ASN A 45 -3.38 14.57 12.24
C ASN A 45 -2.20 14.04 11.43
N ILE A 46 -1.16 14.88 11.26
CA ILE A 46 0.04 14.51 10.52
C ILE A 46 0.76 13.36 11.23
N VAL A 47 0.98 13.49 12.54
CA VAL A 47 1.72 12.49 13.33
C VAL A 47 1.00 11.15 13.31
N THR A 48 -0.31 11.13 13.59
CA THR A 48 -1.12 9.91 13.62
C THR A 48 -1.14 9.25 12.24
N SER A 49 -1.47 9.98 11.17
CA SER A 49 -1.46 9.43 9.82
C SER A 49 -0.09 8.89 9.40
N LEU A 50 1.00 9.58 9.77
CA LEU A 50 2.35 9.09 9.49
C LEU A 50 2.68 7.82 10.27
N LEU A 51 2.25 7.69 11.53
CA LEU A 51 2.47 6.47 12.31
C LEU A 51 1.75 5.27 11.69
N TYR A 52 0.48 5.42 11.33
CA TYR A 52 -0.32 4.35 10.70
C TYR A 52 0.22 3.96 9.31
N GLY A 53 0.79 4.91 8.56
CA GLY A 53 1.44 4.61 7.28
C GLY A 53 2.84 4.00 7.42
N VAL A 54 3.73 4.65 8.18
CA VAL A 54 5.17 4.33 8.22
C VAL A 54 5.48 3.12 9.08
N VAL A 55 4.86 2.98 10.26
CA VAL A 55 5.20 1.89 11.19
C VAL A 55 4.91 0.52 10.58
N PRO A 56 3.73 0.24 9.99
CA PRO A 56 3.49 -1.06 9.39
C PRO A 56 4.22 -1.23 8.04
N SER A 57 4.53 -0.16 7.30
CA SER A 57 5.42 -0.23 6.13
C SER A 57 6.81 -0.73 6.52
N ILE A 58 7.42 -0.15 7.55
CA ILE A 58 8.72 -0.61 8.08
C ILE A 58 8.60 -2.03 8.66
N GLY A 59 7.55 -2.31 9.42
CA GLY A 59 7.31 -3.64 9.99
C GLY A 59 7.22 -4.72 8.90
N SER A 60 6.42 -4.47 7.87
CA SER A 60 6.25 -5.39 6.75
C SER A 60 7.52 -5.60 5.94
N PHE A 61 8.36 -4.56 5.78
CA PHE A 61 9.69 -4.69 5.21
C PHE A 61 10.52 -5.72 5.98
N PHE A 62 10.62 -5.57 7.30
CA PHE A 62 11.42 -6.48 8.13
C PHE A 62 10.86 -7.89 8.16
N VAL A 63 9.53 -8.05 8.23
CA VAL A 63 8.89 -9.37 8.18
C VAL A 63 9.21 -10.07 6.85
N SER A 64 8.98 -9.42 5.72
CA SER A 64 9.34 -9.97 4.41
C SER A 64 10.83 -10.28 4.30
N TYR A 65 11.68 -9.38 4.81
CA TYR A 65 13.12 -9.61 4.85
C TYR A 65 13.50 -10.81 5.73
N ARG A 66 12.72 -11.22 6.72
CA ARG A 66 13.03 -12.43 7.49
C ARG A 66 12.47 -13.69 6.84
N VAL A 67 11.29 -13.62 6.24
CA VAL A 67 10.56 -14.78 5.68
C VAL A 67 11.07 -15.21 4.30
N MET A 68 11.66 -14.28 3.55
CA MET A 68 12.20 -14.59 2.23
C MET A 68 13.56 -15.27 2.31
N ASP A 69 13.52 -16.57 2.08
CA ASP A 69 14.69 -17.38 1.75
C ASP A 69 15.05 -17.17 0.29
N SER A 70 16.27 -16.68 0.04
CA SER A 70 16.86 -16.67 -1.29
C SER A 70 18.24 -17.30 -1.17
N PRO A 71 18.47 -18.50 -1.73
CA PRO A 71 19.73 -19.22 -1.58
C PRO A 71 20.92 -18.53 -2.26
N ASP A 72 20.70 -17.51 -3.12
CA ASP A 72 21.77 -17.04 -4.02
C ASP A 72 21.89 -15.52 -4.23
N ARG A 73 20.90 -14.67 -3.86
CA ARG A 73 21.05 -13.19 -4.00
C ARG A 73 20.30 -12.37 -2.96
N SER A 74 21.06 -11.76 -2.05
CA SER A 74 20.62 -10.72 -1.10
C SER A 74 19.81 -9.57 -1.76
N GLN A 75 20.12 -9.25 -3.02
CA GLN A 75 19.43 -8.20 -3.76
C GLN A 75 17.94 -8.47 -4.01
N TYR A 76 17.55 -9.71 -4.36
CA TYR A 76 16.14 -10.04 -4.59
C TYR A 76 15.35 -10.01 -3.29
N LYS A 77 15.96 -10.48 -2.21
CA LYS A 77 15.39 -10.44 -0.88
C LYS A 77 15.07 -9.00 -0.45
N CYS A 78 16.02 -8.09 -0.63
CA CYS A 78 15.80 -6.66 -0.37
C CYS A 78 14.70 -6.08 -1.28
N LEU A 79 14.76 -6.34 -2.59
CA LEU A 79 13.77 -5.85 -3.56
C LEU A 79 12.35 -6.27 -3.18
N TYR A 80 12.13 -7.55 -2.88
CA TYR A 80 10.82 -8.04 -2.49
C TYR A 80 10.37 -7.46 -1.14
N SER A 81 11.27 -7.28 -0.19
CA SER A 81 10.94 -6.63 1.09
C SER A 81 10.49 -5.17 0.89
N VAL A 82 11.16 -4.44 -0.01
CA VAL A 82 10.73 -3.09 -0.43
C VAL A 82 9.37 -3.14 -1.10
N LEU A 83 9.13 -4.09 -2.00
CA LEU A 83 7.83 -4.24 -2.66
C LEU A 83 6.70 -4.48 -1.66
N THR A 84 6.91 -5.31 -0.63
CA THR A 84 5.94 -5.48 0.45
C THR A 84 5.64 -4.17 1.17
N ALA A 85 6.67 -3.41 1.52
CA ALA A 85 6.52 -2.11 2.18
C ALA A 85 5.75 -1.10 1.31
N VAL A 86 5.98 -1.14 -0.01
CA VAL A 86 5.25 -0.33 -0.99
C VAL A 86 3.79 -0.78 -1.11
N VAL A 87 3.51 -2.09 -1.07
CA VAL A 87 2.13 -2.61 -1.06
C VAL A 87 1.35 -2.01 0.11
N TRP A 88 1.93 -1.97 1.32
CA TRP A 88 1.30 -1.30 2.46
C TRP A 88 0.96 0.16 2.17
N MET A 89 1.92 0.93 1.67
CA MET A 89 1.69 2.34 1.34
C MET A 89 0.60 2.52 0.28
N VAL A 90 0.53 1.62 -0.71
CA VAL A 90 -0.51 1.62 -1.73
C VAL A 90 -1.88 1.34 -1.13
N LEU A 91 -2.00 0.40 -0.19
CA LEU A 91 -3.26 0.14 0.52
C LEU A 91 -3.74 1.40 1.24
N CYS A 92 -2.86 2.04 2.04
CA CYS A 92 -3.21 3.31 2.71
C CYS A 92 -3.60 4.43 1.74
N LEU A 93 -3.00 4.48 0.54
CA LEU A 93 -3.32 5.48 -0.47
C LEU A 93 -4.67 5.22 -1.14
N ILE A 94 -4.97 3.96 -1.44
CA ILE A 94 -6.25 3.53 -2.04
C ILE A 94 -7.40 3.71 -1.04
N ASP A 95 -7.17 3.41 0.23
CA ASP A 95 -8.12 3.74 1.28
C ASP A 95 -8.33 5.26 1.36
N GLY A 96 -7.22 6.01 1.47
CA GLY A 96 -7.19 7.46 1.36
C GLY A 96 -7.55 8.21 2.64
N ARG A 97 -8.04 7.55 3.69
CA ARG A 97 -8.38 8.22 4.97
C ARG A 97 -7.15 8.74 5.69
N TYR A 98 -6.05 7.98 5.68
CA TYR A 98 -4.79 8.40 6.27
C TYR A 98 -4.25 9.69 5.64
N LEU A 99 -4.20 9.76 4.31
CA LEU A 99 -3.72 10.95 3.60
C LEU A 99 -4.67 12.14 3.79
N THR A 100 -5.97 11.87 3.75
CA THR A 100 -6.99 12.90 3.95
C THR A 100 -6.92 13.49 5.36
N CYS A 101 -6.73 12.67 6.39
CA CYS A 101 -6.50 13.14 7.76
C CYS A 101 -5.22 13.98 7.84
N ALA A 102 -4.09 13.52 7.27
CA ALA A 102 -2.82 14.24 7.29
C ALA A 102 -2.90 15.63 6.64
N LEU A 103 -3.72 15.77 5.59
CA LEU A 103 -3.91 17.00 4.84
C LEU A 103 -5.07 17.86 5.36
N SER A 104 -5.90 17.32 6.26
CA SER A 104 -6.97 18.06 6.90
C SER A 104 -6.37 19.05 7.90
N GLY A 105 -6.36 20.32 7.52
CA GLY A 105 -5.79 21.41 8.31
C GLY A 105 -6.76 22.09 9.28
N SER A 106 -7.98 21.57 9.38
CA SER A 106 -9.10 22.15 10.14
C SER A 106 -9.16 21.56 11.55
N GLU A 107 -9.14 22.42 12.56
CA GLU A 107 -9.58 22.08 13.92
C GLU A 107 -11.09 21.85 13.87
N GLY A 108 -11.53 20.71 14.38
CA GLY A 108 -12.91 20.29 14.19
C GLY A 108 -13.34 19.16 15.10
N LYS A 109 -14.60 18.79 15.00
CA LYS A 109 -15.16 17.62 15.68
C LYS A 109 -15.05 16.41 14.76
N TYR A 110 -14.46 15.33 15.26
CA TYR A 110 -14.48 14.05 14.55
C TYR A 110 -15.93 13.61 14.32
N THR A 111 -16.25 13.29 13.07
CA THR A 111 -17.55 12.75 12.67
C THR A 111 -17.35 11.57 11.74
N GLU A 112 -18.28 10.63 11.84
CA GLU A 112 -18.33 9.43 11.03
C GLU A 112 -19.69 9.40 10.33
N THR A 113 -19.67 9.37 9.01
CA THR A 113 -20.81 9.01 8.17
C THR A 113 -20.56 7.64 7.55
N ASP A 114 -21.59 7.00 7.00
CA ASP A 114 -21.50 5.68 6.35
C ASP A 114 -20.39 5.59 5.28
N THR A 115 -19.93 6.73 4.76
CA THR A 115 -18.95 6.83 3.67
C THR A 115 -17.68 7.59 4.04
N LEU A 116 -17.64 8.31 5.18
CA LEU A 116 -16.57 9.26 5.46
C LEU A 116 -16.27 9.42 6.96
N LYS A 117 -15.02 9.13 7.34
CA LYS A 117 -14.44 9.46 8.65
C LYS A 117 -13.62 10.75 8.50
N TRP A 118 -14.06 11.86 9.11
CA TRP A 118 -13.43 13.17 8.87
C TRP A 118 -13.63 14.17 10.01
N CYS A 119 -12.93 15.31 9.92
CA CYS A 119 -12.98 16.39 10.89
C CYS A 119 -13.95 17.48 10.44
N MET A 120 -15.13 17.50 11.04
CA MET A 120 -16.17 18.49 10.81
C MET A 120 -15.77 19.84 11.41
N PRO A 121 -15.80 20.96 10.65
CA PRO A 121 -15.49 22.27 11.20
C PRO A 121 -16.50 22.65 12.30
N SER A 122 -16.04 23.37 13.32
CA SER A 122 -16.85 23.75 14.48
C SER A 122 -17.90 24.85 14.22
N GLU A 123 -17.87 25.49 13.04
CA GLU A 123 -18.83 26.53 12.68
C GLU A 123 -20.11 25.92 12.06
N ASP A 124 -21.27 26.23 12.64
CA ASP A 124 -22.61 25.84 12.16
C ASP A 124 -23.03 26.65 10.92
N ASN A 125 -22.20 26.65 9.89
CA ASN A 125 -22.52 27.23 8.60
C ASN A 125 -22.69 26.12 7.56
N ALA A 126 -23.93 25.92 7.09
CA ALA A 126 -24.26 24.89 6.12
C ALA A 126 -23.42 24.96 4.83
N THR A 127 -23.03 26.16 4.39
CA THR A 127 -22.16 26.29 3.20
C THR A 127 -20.72 25.85 3.48
N LEU A 128 -20.18 26.17 4.66
CA LEU A 128 -18.84 25.71 5.06
C LEU A 128 -18.79 24.20 5.27
N LEU A 129 -19.85 23.61 5.81
CA LEU A 129 -19.96 22.16 5.96
C LEU A 129 -19.87 21.47 4.60
N LEU A 130 -20.68 21.90 3.64
CA LEU A 130 -20.72 21.31 2.31
C LEU A 130 -19.39 21.49 1.56
N GLU A 131 -18.75 22.66 1.70
CA GLU A 131 -17.42 22.91 1.14
C GLU A 131 -16.34 22.00 1.75
N SER A 132 -16.38 21.81 3.08
CA SER A 132 -15.42 20.97 3.80
C SER A 132 -15.58 19.49 3.47
N GLU A 133 -16.82 19.00 3.33
CA GLU A 133 -17.13 17.64 2.90
C GLU A 133 -16.64 17.41 1.47
N TYR A 134 -16.98 18.30 0.55
CA TYR A 134 -16.52 18.24 -0.84
C TYR A 134 -14.99 18.21 -0.93
N LYS A 135 -14.30 19.08 -0.19
CA LYS A 135 -12.84 19.13 -0.16
C LYS A 135 -12.24 17.80 0.36
N THR A 136 -12.85 17.22 1.38
CA THR A 136 -12.43 15.93 1.95
C THR A 136 -12.58 14.80 0.93
N GLN A 137 -13.70 14.76 0.20
CA GLN A 137 -13.92 13.79 -0.88
C GLN A 137 -12.90 13.97 -2.03
N VAL A 138 -12.58 15.21 -2.40
CA VAL A 138 -11.55 15.49 -3.42
C VAL A 138 -10.18 15.01 -2.95
N LEU A 139 -9.82 15.23 -1.68
CA LEU A 139 -8.55 14.73 -1.12
C LEU A 139 -8.49 13.19 -1.12
N MET A 140 -9.58 12.53 -0.76
CA MET A 140 -9.68 11.07 -0.80
C MET A 140 -9.51 10.54 -2.23
N SER A 141 -10.22 11.15 -3.19
CA SER A 141 -10.07 10.81 -4.61
C SER A 141 -8.64 11.03 -5.13
N LYS A 142 -7.99 12.13 -4.70
CA LYS A 142 -6.58 12.39 -5.04
C LYS A 142 -5.63 11.37 -4.44
N SER A 143 -5.89 10.91 -3.22
CA SER A 143 -5.12 9.82 -2.61
C SER A 143 -5.21 8.54 -3.43
N GLN A 144 -6.43 8.15 -3.81
CA GLN A 144 -6.69 6.97 -4.64
C GLN A 144 -6.01 7.06 -6.00
N GLU A 145 -6.09 8.22 -6.65
CA GLU A 145 -5.44 8.48 -7.92
C GLU A 145 -3.92 8.27 -7.81
N ILE A 146 -3.28 8.78 -6.76
CA ILE A 146 -1.86 8.56 -6.46
C ILE A 146 -1.57 7.06 -6.26
N GLY A 147 -2.40 6.35 -5.49
CA GLY A 147 -2.27 4.91 -5.27
C GLY A 147 -2.27 4.11 -6.58
N PHE A 148 -3.22 4.39 -7.47
CA PHE A 148 -3.29 3.75 -8.79
C PHE A 148 -2.07 4.09 -9.66
N TYR A 149 -1.58 5.33 -9.66
CA TYR A 149 -0.36 5.69 -10.37
C TYR A 149 0.85 4.88 -9.90
N VAL A 150 1.01 4.70 -8.58
CA VAL A 150 2.08 3.87 -8.01
C VAL A 150 1.95 2.42 -8.47
N ILE A 151 0.74 1.84 -8.49
CA ILE A 151 0.51 0.49 -9.02
C ILE A 151 0.92 0.39 -10.48
N VAL A 152 0.49 1.33 -11.33
CA VAL A 152 0.83 1.33 -12.77
C VAL A 152 2.35 1.38 -12.96
N ILE A 153 3.06 2.23 -12.20
CA ILE A 153 4.52 2.30 -12.25
C ILE A 153 5.16 0.97 -11.87
N MET A 154 4.66 0.29 -10.84
CA MET A 154 5.15 -1.03 -10.46
C MET A 154 4.94 -2.05 -11.58
N ILE A 155 3.73 -2.14 -12.14
CA ILE A 155 3.40 -3.08 -13.22
C ILE A 155 4.30 -2.84 -14.44
N VAL A 156 4.43 -1.58 -14.88
CA VAL A 156 5.29 -1.22 -16.00
C VAL A 156 6.75 -1.61 -15.73
N SER A 157 7.25 -1.35 -14.52
CA SER A 157 8.62 -1.71 -14.12
C SER A 157 8.85 -3.22 -14.19
N PHE A 158 7.89 -4.03 -13.72
CA PHE A 158 7.96 -5.49 -13.83
C PHE A 158 7.93 -5.98 -15.28
N LEU A 159 7.04 -5.42 -16.10
CA LEU A 159 6.95 -5.78 -17.52
C LEU A 159 8.26 -5.45 -18.25
N VAL A 160 8.81 -4.25 -18.06
CA VAL A 160 10.08 -3.83 -18.66
C VAL A 160 11.23 -4.76 -18.22
N ALA A 161 11.31 -5.11 -16.93
CA ALA A 161 12.32 -6.04 -16.44
C ALA A 161 12.17 -7.44 -17.05
N GLY A 162 10.92 -7.93 -17.18
CA GLY A 162 10.60 -9.20 -17.84
C GLY A 162 11.03 -9.22 -19.31
N PHE A 163 10.64 -8.20 -20.07
CA PHE A 163 11.01 -8.07 -21.48
C PHE A 163 12.54 -7.98 -21.68
N ARG A 164 13.24 -7.21 -20.85
CA ARG A 164 14.71 -7.14 -20.89
C ARG A 164 15.35 -8.51 -20.66
N LYS A 165 14.89 -9.25 -19.65
CA LYS A 165 15.41 -10.58 -19.33
C LYS A 165 15.13 -11.59 -20.44
N CYS A 166 13.93 -11.60 -21.01
CA CYS A 166 13.59 -12.48 -22.14
C CYS A 166 14.49 -12.21 -23.34
N ARG A 167 14.71 -10.93 -23.69
CA ARG A 167 15.55 -10.55 -24.83
C ARG A 167 17.01 -10.98 -24.64
N THR A 168 17.58 -10.83 -23.44
CA THR A 168 18.94 -11.27 -23.14
C THR A 168 19.09 -12.79 -23.28
N ASN A 169 18.11 -13.57 -22.81
CA ASN A 169 18.17 -15.03 -22.90
C ASN A 169 18.13 -15.51 -24.36
N THR A 170 17.32 -14.88 -25.22
CA THR A 170 17.29 -15.21 -26.66
C THR A 170 18.64 -14.94 -27.33
N SER A 171 19.31 -13.83 -27.01
CA SER A 171 20.63 -13.52 -27.58
C SER A 171 21.75 -14.47 -27.12
N THR A 172 21.67 -15.02 -25.90
CA THR A 172 22.67 -15.99 -25.41
C THR A 172 22.49 -17.35 -26.07
N SER A 173 21.25 -17.82 -26.28
CA SER A 173 21.00 -19.08 -26.98
C SER A 173 21.44 -19.08 -28.45
N GLU A 174 21.49 -17.92 -29.11
CA GLU A 174 21.99 -17.80 -30.49
C GLU A 174 23.52 -17.89 -30.57
N MET A 175 24.26 -17.53 -29.51
CA MET A 175 25.74 -17.60 -29.46
C MET A 175 26.28 -18.99 -29.06
N GLU A 176 25.49 -19.82 -28.37
CA GLU A 176 25.90 -21.18 -28.00
C GLU A 176 25.70 -22.20 -29.15
N MET A 177 25.09 -21.79 -30.26
CA MET A 177 24.78 -22.66 -31.41
C MET A 177 25.64 -22.35 -32.66
N SER A 178 26.61 -21.44 -32.57
CA SER A 178 27.61 -21.15 -33.61
C SER A 178 29.01 -21.60 -33.18
#